data_AF-A0A392QK23-F1
#
_entry.id   AF-A0A392QK23-F1
#
_cell.length_a   1.000
_cell.length_b   1.000
_cell.length_c   1.000
_cell.angle_alpha   90.00
_cell.angle_beta   90.00
_cell.angle_gamma   90.00
#
_symmetry.space_group_name_H-M   'P 1'
#
loop_
_entity.id
_entity.type
_entity.pdbx_description
1 polymer ?
#
loop_
_entity_poly.entity_id
_entity_poly.type
_entity_poly.pdbx_seq_one_letter_code
_entity_poly.pdbx_strand_id
1 'polypeptide(L)' 'MVPTKEEEAKLFNYKGNINELGSAERFVRAVLSVPFAFQRVETMLYKETFDDEVVHLRNSFSMLE' A
#
# COMPACT_ATOMS: atom_id res chain seq x y z
N MET A 1 -1.67 6.99 1.84
CA MET A 1 -1.56 7.66 0.53
C MET A 1 -0.49 6.95 -0.28
N VAL A 2 -0.69 6.77 -1.58
CA VAL A 2 0.34 6.26 -2.49
C VAL A 2 1.17 7.47 -2.95
N PRO A 3 2.51 7.42 -2.92
CA PRO A 3 3.34 8.51 -3.43
C PRO A 3 3.14 8.70 -4.94
N THR A 4 3.27 9.93 -5.41
CA THR A 4 3.32 10.23 -6.85
C THR A 4 4.60 9.67 -7.47
N LYS A 5 4.60 9.42 -8.78
CA LYS A 5 5.79 8.90 -9.50
C LYS A 5 7.01 9.81 -9.36
N GLU A 6 6.79 11.12 -9.25
CA GLU A 6 7.86 12.09 -9.02
C GLU A 6 8.46 11.94 -7.60
N GLU A 7 7.62 11.79 -6.58
CA GLU A 7 8.07 11.54 -5.19
C GLU A 7 8.81 10.20 -5.06
N GLU A 8 8.30 9.14 -5.70
CA GLU A 8 8.96 7.83 -5.73
C GLU A 8 10.37 7.96 -6.35
N ALA A 9 10.47 8.60 -7.52
CA ALA A 9 11.74 8.78 -8.21
C ALA A 9 12.73 9.63 -7.39
N LYS A 10 12.25 10.68 -6.72
CA LYS A 10 13.08 11.54 -5.87
C LYS A 10 13.65 10.78 -4.68
N LEU A 11 12.81 10.00 -3.97
CA LEU A 11 13.22 9.22 -2.80
C LEU A 11 14.12 8.04 -3.18
N PHE A 12 13.80 7.35 -4.27
CA PHE A 12 14.58 6.21 -4.75
C PHE A 12 15.98 6.64 -5.18
N ASN A 13 16.09 7.76 -5.91
CA ASN A 13 17.36 8.28 -6.42
C ASN A 13 18.11 9.18 -5.43
N TYR A 14 17.64 9.34 -4.19
CA TYR A 14 18.30 10.17 -3.20
C TYR A 14 19.68 9.60 -2.83
N LYS A 15 20.75 10.33 -3.17
CA LYS A 15 22.16 9.94 -2.94
C LYS A 15 22.77 10.52 -1.66
N GLY A 16 22.02 11.33 -0.91
CA GLY A 16 22.47 11.89 0.37
C GLY A 16 22.42 10.87 1.52
N ASN A 17 22.72 11.34 2.73
CA ASN A 17 22.70 10.50 3.92
C ASN A 17 21.26 10.12 4.28
N ILE A 18 20.95 8.83 4.39
CA ILE A 18 19.61 8.34 4.77
C ILE A 18 19.13 8.93 6.10
N ASN A 19 20.05 9.27 7.00
CA ASN A 19 19.70 9.86 8.30
C ASN A 19 19.21 11.31 8.22
N GLU A 20 19.45 11.99 7.10
CA GLU A 20 18.92 13.35 6.82
C GLU A 20 17.47 13.31 6.32
N LEU A 21 17.00 12.15 5.85
CA LEU A 21 15.60 11.96 5.49
C LEU A 21 14.73 11.88 6.75
N GLY A 22 13.55 12.48 6.68
CA GLY A 22 12.54 12.35 7.72
C GLY A 22 12.11 10.89 7.92
N SER A 23 11.53 10.58 9.08
CA SER A 23 11.10 9.21 9.40
C SER A 23 10.15 8.62 8.34
N ALA A 24 9.20 9.41 7.87
CA ALA A 24 8.26 9.01 6.82
C ALA A 24 8.96 8.77 5.46
N GLU A 25 9.90 9.63 5.08
CA GLU A 25 10.67 9.50 3.83
C GLU A 25 11.54 8.25 3.84
N ARG A 26 12.20 7.95 4.97
CA ARG A 26 12.97 6.71 5.14
C ARG A 26 12.08 5.48 5.03
N PHE A 27 10.90 5.51 5.65
CA PHE A 27 9.93 4.43 5.56
C PHE A 27 9.50 4.19 4.12
N VAL A 28 9.07 5.24 3.41
CA VAL A 28 8.64 5.13 2.00
C VAL A 28 9.79 4.67 1.12
N ARG A 29 11.01 5.18 1.31
CA ARG A 29 12.20 4.73 0.57
C ARG A 29 12.48 3.23 0.79
N ALA A 30 12.34 2.74 2.02
CA ALA A 30 12.50 1.32 2.31
C ALA A 30 11.40 0.49 1.62
N VAL A 31 10.15 0.94 1.66
CA VAL A 31 9.03 0.30 0.94
C VAL A 31 9.29 0.25 -0.57
N LEU A 32 9.77 1.34 -1.18
CA LEU A 32 10.10 1.42 -2.61
C LEU A 32 11.22 0.47 -3.05
N SER A 33 12.03 -0.04 -2.12
CA SER A 33 13.05 -1.05 -2.43
C SER A 33 12.45 -2.44 -2.69
N VAL A 34 11.19 -2.67 -2.29
CA VAL A 34 10.47 -3.92 -2.53
C VAL A 34 9.81 -3.86 -3.91
N PRO A 35 10.05 -4.84 -4.80
CA PRO A 35 9.36 -4.89 -6.09
C PRO A 35 7.85 -4.92 -5.91
N PHE A 36 7.15 -4.07 -6.67
CA PHE A 36 5.69 -3.97 -6.67
C PHE A 36 5.07 -3.73 -5.27
N ALA A 37 5.79 -3.03 -4.38
CA ALA A 37 5.41 -2.88 -2.97
C ALA A 37 3.93 -2.50 -2.74
N PHE A 38 3.45 -1.46 -3.41
CA PHE A 38 2.08 -0.98 -3.23
C PHE A 38 1.03 -1.96 -3.76
N GLN A 39 1.25 -2.55 -4.94
CA GLN A 39 0.36 -3.58 -5.50
C GLN A 39 0.28 -4.82 -4.59
N ARG A 40 1.40 -5.20 -3.97
CA ARG A 40 1.43 -6.30 -2.99
C ARG A 40 0.61 -5.96 -1.75
N VAL A 41 0.73 -4.72 -1.23
CA VAL A 41 -0.07 -4.25 -0.09
C VAL A 41 -1.56 -4.24 -0.44
N GLU A 42 -1.94 -3.73 -1.61
CA GLU A 42 -3.33 -3.77 -2.09
C GLU A 42 -3.88 -5.20 -2.18
N THR A 43 -3.08 -6.13 -2.71
CA THR A 43 -3.46 -7.55 -2.82
C THR A 43 -3.60 -8.20 -1.44
N MET A 44 -2.68 -7.91 -0.52
CA MET A 44 -2.76 -8.40 0.86
C MET A 44 -4.00 -7.87 1.57
N LEU A 45 -4.33 -6.58 1.38
CA LEU A 45 -5.53 -5.98 1.94
C LEU A 45 -6.79 -6.64 1.38
N TYR A 46 -6.88 -6.81 0.06
CA TYR A 46 -8.00 -7.50 -0.59
C TYR A 46 -8.17 -8.91 -0.04
N LYS A 47 -7.07 -9.68 0.07
CA LYS A 47 -7.12 -11.04 0.62
C LYS A 47 -7.63 -11.05 2.07
N GLU A 48 -7.18 -10.09 2.88
CA GLU A 48 -7.58 -9.99 4.28
C GLU A 48 -9.07 -9.67 4.44
N THR A 49 -9.64 -8.83 3.57
CA THR A 49 -11.05 -8.41 3.67
C THR A 49 -12.02 -9.29 2.87
N PHE A 50 -11.51 -10.18 2.00
CA PHE A 50 -12.33 -10.93 1.05
C PHE A 50 -13.47 -11.73 1.69
N ASP A 51 -13.16 -12.52 2.72
CA ASP A 51 -14.16 -13.40 3.34
C ASP A 51 -15.27 -12.58 4.02
N ASP A 52 -14.90 -11.49 4.70
CA ASP A 52 -15.83 -10.56 5.34
C ASP A 52 -16.73 -9.87 4.32
N GLU A 53 -16.15 -9.38 3.22
CA GLU A 53 -16.89 -8.75 2.12
C GLU A 53 -17.88 -9.72 1.47
N VAL A 54 -17.49 -10.98 1.27
CA VAL A 54 -18.37 -12.02 0.72
C VAL A 54 -19.53 -12.34 1.68
N VAL A 55 -19.26 -12.47 2.97
CA VAL A 55 -20.30 -12.70 3.98
C VAL A 55 -21.26 -11.52 4.03
N HIS A 56 -20.72 -10.30 4.05
CA HIS A 56 -21.52 -9.09 4.03
C HIS A 56 -22.46 -9.06 2.81
N LEU A 57 -21.90 -9.30 1.62
CA LEU A 57 -22.65 -9.28 0.37
C LEU A 57 -23.77 -10.34 0.36
N ARG A 58 -23.49 -11.56 0.81
CA ARG A 58 -24.49 -12.63 0.91
C ARG A 58 -25.65 -12.26 1.83
N ASN A 59 -25.34 -11.74 3.02
CA ASN A 59 -26.36 -11.32 3.99
C ASN A 59 -27.24 -10.19 3.44
N SER A 60 -26.64 -9.23 2.72
CA SER A 60 -27.41 -8.16 2.07
C SER A 60 -28.41 -8.72 1.06
N PHE A 61 -28.04 -9.70 0.24
CA PHE A 61 -28.94 -10.32 -0.72
C PHE A 61 -30.02 -11.19 -0.06
N SER A 62 -29.70 -11.92 1.00
CA SER A 62 -30.70 -12.71 1.73
C SER A 62 -31.80 -11.88 2.38
N MET A 63 -31.58 -10.58 2.65
CA MET A 63 -32.63 -9.69 3.19
C MET A 63 -33.55 -9.11 2.11
N LEU A 64 -33.25 -9.32 0.83
CA LEU A 64 -34.05 -8.85 -0.31
C LEU A 64 -35.00 -9.93 -0.86
N GLU A 65 -34.85 -11.19 -0.45
CA GLU A 65 -35.81 -12.29 -0.68
C GLU A 65 -36.94 -12.27 0.37
#